data_AF-A0A5R2NCQ2-F1
#
_entry.id   AF-A0A5R2NCQ2-F1
#
_cell.length_a   1.000
_cell.length_b   1.000
_cell.length_c   1.000
_cell.angle_alpha   90.00
_cell.angle_beta   90.00
_cell.angle_gamma   90.00
#
_symmetry.space_group_name_H-M   'P 1'
#
loop_
_entity.id
_entity.type
_entity.pdbx_description
1 polymer ?
#
loop_
_entity_poly.entity_id
_entity_poly.type
_entity_poly.pdbx_seq_one_letter_code
_entity_poly.pdbx_strand_id
1 'polypeptide(L)' 'MAVDVFSSHRHDDAMRLDLHRAAIVVIDMVNEFCKPGGAMVLPGYETLVPPQLA' A
#
# COMPACT_ATOMS: atom_id res chain seq x y z
N MET A 1 16.10 2.71 6.74
CA MET A 1 14.63 2.55 6.84
C MET A 1 14.38 1.27 7.62
N ALA A 2 13.69 1.36 8.76
CA ALA A 2 13.38 0.19 9.56
C ALA A 2 12.41 -0.70 8.76
N VAL A 3 12.73 -1.99 8.69
CA VAL A 3 11.92 -2.98 7.98
C VAL A 3 10.59 -3.12 8.73
N ASP A 4 9.48 -2.89 8.03
CA ASP A 4 8.14 -3.12 8.55
C ASP A 4 7.96 -4.62 8.85
N VAL A 5 7.69 -4.94 10.12
CA VAL A 5 7.55 -6.30 10.64
C VAL A 5 6.29 -6.99 10.08
N PHE A 6 5.35 -6.24 9.51
CA PHE A 6 4.05 -6.78 9.12
C PHE A 6 3.95 -7.32 7.68
N SER A 7 4.93 -7.09 6.79
CA SER A 7 4.69 -7.39 5.37
C SER A 7 5.85 -7.96 4.54
N SER A 8 7.09 -8.04 5.03
CA SER A 8 8.21 -8.40 4.16
C SER A 8 8.56 -9.90 4.17
N HIS A 9 7.70 -10.76 3.60
CA HIS A 9 8.24 -11.91 2.87
C HIS A 9 8.64 -11.40 1.49
N ARG A 10 9.85 -10.84 1.39
CA ARG A 10 10.41 -10.47 0.09
C ARG A 10 10.60 -11.75 -0.71
N HIS A 11 9.88 -11.87 -1.82
CA HIS A 11 10.22 -12.82 -2.86
C HIS A 11 11.49 -12.31 -3.52
N ASP A 12 12.63 -12.95 -3.27
CA ASP A 12 13.92 -12.60 -3.88
C ASP A 12 13.97 -12.96 -5.38
N ASP A 13 13.02 -13.80 -5.84
CA ASP A 13 12.85 -14.16 -7.23
C ASP A 13 12.02 -13.12 -8.00
N ALA A 14 12.42 -12.85 -9.24
CA ALA A 14 11.66 -11.98 -10.14
C ALA A 14 10.28 -12.60 -10.48
N MET A 15 9.21 -11.99 -9.96
CA MET A 15 7.84 -12.38 -10.28
C MET A 15 7.39 -11.75 -11.60
N ARG A 16 7.00 -12.57 -12.59
CA ARG A 16 6.29 -12.09 -13.79
C ARG A 16 4.79 -12.02 -13.52
N LEU A 17 4.21 -10.85 -13.71
CA LEU A 17 2.77 -10.66 -13.70
C LEU A 17 2.17 -11.09 -15.05
N ASP A 18 1.23 -12.02 -15.02
CA ASP A 18 0.36 -12.33 -16.15
C ASP A 18 -0.88 -11.45 -16.07
N LEU A 19 -1.04 -10.55 -17.04
CA LEU A 19 -2.13 -9.57 -17.06
C LEU A 19 -3.52 -10.19 -17.16
N HIS A 20 -3.65 -11.42 -17.63
CA HIS A 20 -4.94 -12.11 -17.74
C HIS A 20 -5.31 -12.91 -16.49
N ARG A 21 -4.38 -13.02 -15.53
CA ARG A 21 -4.52 -13.84 -14.32
C ARG A 21 -4.22 -13.09 -13.03
N ALA A 22 -3.82 -11.82 -13.15
CA ALA A 22 -3.49 -10.96 -12.03
C ALA A 22 -4.57 -9.91 -11.80
N ALA A 23 -4.73 -9.52 -10.53
CA ALA A 23 -5.54 -8.39 -10.11
C ALA A 23 -4.79 -7.63 -9.02
N ILE A 24 -5.13 -6.35 -8.86
CA ILE A 24 -4.61 -5.48 -7.80
C ILE A 24 -5.70 -5.31 -6.77
N VAL A 25 -5.35 -5.49 -5.48
CA VAL A 25 -6.24 -5.21 -4.37
C VAL A 25 -5.65 -4.04 -3.59
N VAL A 26 -6.44 -2.98 -3.44
CA VAL A 26 -6.10 -1.82 -2.63
C VAL A 26 -6.82 -1.98 -1.29
N ILE A 27 -6.06 -2.18 -0.22
CA ILE A 27 -6.60 -2.50 1.11
C ILE A 27 -6.66 -1.22 1.93
N ASP A 28 -7.85 -0.93 2.47
CA ASP A 28 -8.10 0.09 3.52
C ASP A 28 -7.51 1.49 3.26
N MET A 29 -7.34 1.88 1.99
CA MET A 29 -6.97 3.23 1.57
C MET A 29 -8.17 4.19 1.66
N VAL A 30 -8.83 4.20 2.81
CA VAL A 30 -9.97 5.06 3.14
C VAL A 30 -9.56 6.15 4.14
N ASN A 31 -10.33 7.22 4.19
CA ASN A 31 -9.99 8.40 4.99
C ASN A 31 -9.80 8.11 6.49
N GLU A 32 -10.49 7.10 7.02
CA GLU A 32 -10.39 6.70 8.43
C GLU A 32 -8.95 6.34 8.86
N PHE A 33 -8.18 5.78 7.92
CA PHE A 33 -6.78 5.43 8.11
C PHE A 33 -5.83 6.47 7.50
N CYS A 34 -6.29 7.24 6.51
CA CYS A 34 -5.42 8.07 5.68
C CYS A 34 -5.57 9.58 5.91
N LYS A 35 -6.58 10.12 6.59
CA LYS A 35 -6.76 11.58 6.68
C LYS A 35 -6.75 12.08 8.12
N PRO A 36 -6.20 13.28 8.39
CA PRO A 36 -6.28 13.88 9.71
C PRO A 36 -7.74 13.95 10.19
N GLY A 37 -7.98 13.47 11.41
CA GLY A 37 -9.32 13.38 11.99
C GLY A 37 -10.00 12.01 11.88
N GLY A 38 -9.41 11.03 11.17
CA GLY A 38 -9.84 9.63 11.26
C GLY A 38 -9.57 9.03 12.64
N ALA A 39 -10.34 8.01 13.04
CA ALA A 39 -10.18 7.34 14.34
C ALA A 39 -8.97 6.41 14.40
N MET A 40 -8.41 6.01 13.24
CA MET A 40 -7.31 5.04 13.16
C MET A 40 -6.22 5.48 12.19
N VAL A 41 -5.87 6.78 12.18
CA VAL A 41 -4.89 7.31 11.23
C VAL A 41 -3.54 6.61 11.38
N LEU A 42 -3.05 6.05 10.26
CA LEU A 42 -1.75 5.40 10.17
C LEU A 42 -0.73 6.38 9.57
N PRO A 43 0.32 6.79 10.32
CA PRO A 43 1.34 7.69 9.80
C PRO A 43 2.09 7.07 8.60
N GLY A 44 2.35 7.85 7.56
CA GLY A 44 3.18 7.46 6.43
C GLY A 44 2.42 6.87 5.23
N TYR A 45 1.08 6.84 5.27
CA TYR A 45 0.25 6.40 4.13
C TYR A 45 0.51 7.24 2.86
N GLU A 46 1.00 8.49 3.01
CA GLU A 46 1.33 9.38 1.91
C GLU A 46 2.37 8.79 0.97
N THR A 47 3.22 7.89 1.48
CA THR A 47 4.21 7.16 0.66
C THR A 47 3.57 6.17 -0.31
N LEU A 48 2.33 5.75 -0.06
CA LEU A 48 1.58 4.79 -0.86
C LEU A 48 0.66 5.47 -1.88
N VAL A 49 0.46 6.79 -1.77
CA VAL A 49 -0.39 7.55 -2.69
C VAL A 49 0.51 8.21 -3.76
N PRO A 50 0.54 7.70 -4.99
CA PRO A 50 1.29 8.35 -6.06
C PRO A 50 0.65 9.70 -6.41
N PRO A 51 1.38 10.59 -7.12
CA PRO A 51 0.80 11.81 -7.67
C PRO A 51 -0.50 11.51 -8.41
N GLN A 52 -1.59 12.13 -7.96
CA GLN A 52 -2.90 12.01 -8.60
C GLN A 52 -2.97 13.03 -9.73
N LEU A 53 -3.51 12.64 -10.89
CA LEU A 53 -3.85 13.58 -11.95
C LEU A 53 -4.99 14.48 -11.43
N ALA A 54 -4.89 15.79 -11.68
CA ALA A 54 -5.87 16.79 -11.27
C ALA A 54 -7.19 16.63 -12.05
#